data_AF-A0A3N6MP33-F1
#
_entry.id   AF-A0A3N6MP33-F1
#
_cell.length_a   1.000
_cell.length_b   1.000
_cell.length_c   1.000
_cell.angle_alpha   90.00
_cell.angle_beta   90.00
_cell.angle_gamma   90.00
#
_symmetry.space_group_name_H-M   'P 1'
#
loop_
_entity.id
_entity.type
_entity.pdbx_description
1 polymer ?
#
loop_
_entity_poly.entity_id
_entity_poly.type
_entity_poly.pdbx_seq_one_letter_code
_entity_poly.pdbx_strand_id
1 'polypeptide(L)'
;MGRRGSESVDGRLYGLIVLSTVFGIGHHVDHVVRGNHVGWPLIPEITPFTYTLAIYPFLAAGLYLTLTERAGAGYWAVLLGAIFALVTVTHFGPWATEPPGDVVGPYESALAGYAAFAWLLGLVGALLVATCYSVLRWRRVA
;
A
#
# COMPACT_ATOMS: atom_id res chain seq x y z
N MET A 1 9.60 23.85 21.17
CA MET A 1 8.15 23.85 20.89
C MET A 1 7.93 22.91 19.71
N GLY A 2 7.50 21.67 19.96
CA GLY A 2 7.40 20.64 18.92
C GLY A 2 6.31 21.01 17.91
N ARG A 3 6.66 21.03 16.62
CA ARG A 3 5.69 21.30 15.55
C ARG A 3 4.60 20.23 15.56
N ARG A 4 3.36 20.66 15.41
CA ARG A 4 2.16 19.81 15.43
C ARG A 4 2.26 18.76 14.32
N GLY A 5 1.91 17.50 14.61
CA GLY A 5 1.97 16.41 13.64
C GLY A 5 1.21 16.73 12.33
N SER A 6 0.08 17.44 12.41
CA SER A 6 -0.77 17.82 11.28
C SER A 6 -0.13 18.87 10.35
N GLU A 7 0.72 19.78 10.86
CA GLU A 7 1.34 20.82 10.02
C GLU A 7 2.20 20.21 8.90
N SER A 8 2.75 19.03 9.14
CA SER A 8 3.56 18.30 8.17
C SER A 8 2.74 17.50 7.14
N VAL A 9 1.46 17.22 7.41
CA VAL A 9 0.57 16.40 6.58
C VAL A 9 -0.52 17.30 5.98
N ASP A 10 -0.34 17.72 4.73
CA ASP A 10 -1.33 18.55 4.03
C ASP A 10 -2.37 17.72 3.27
N GLY A 11 -3.35 18.40 2.68
CA GLY A 11 -4.40 17.76 1.88
C GLY A 11 -3.88 16.92 0.71
N ARG A 12 -2.70 17.25 0.17
CA ARG A 12 -2.06 16.45 -0.89
C ARG A 12 -1.54 15.12 -0.35
N LEU A 13 -0.86 15.14 0.80
CA LEU A 13 -0.41 13.91 1.44
C LEU A 13 -1.60 13.05 1.87
N TYR A 14 -2.67 13.64 2.42
CA TYR A 14 -3.92 12.91 2.69
C TYR A 14 -4.51 12.27 1.42
N GLY A 15 -4.58 13.02 0.32
CA GLY A 15 -5.05 12.50 -0.96
C GLY A 15 -4.22 11.31 -1.46
N LEU A 16 -2.90 11.37 -1.32
CA LEU A 16 -2.00 10.27 -1.69
C LEU A 16 -2.17 9.03 -0.80
N ILE A 17 -2.37 9.23 0.51
CA ILE A 17 -2.67 8.15 1.46
C ILE A 17 -3.99 7.46 1.08
N VAL A 18 -5.05 8.24 0.83
CA VAL A 18 -6.35 7.71 0.42
C VAL A 18 -6.24 6.96 -0.90
N LEU A 19 -5.59 7.56 -1.90
CA LEU A 19 -5.39 6.94 -3.21
C LEU A 19 -4.66 5.59 -3.10
N SER A 20 -3.56 5.56 -2.34
CA SER A 20 -2.77 4.34 -2.11
C SER A 20 -3.59 3.28 -1.37
N THR A 21 -4.44 3.70 -0.42
CA THR A 21 -5.35 2.81 0.31
C THR A 21 -6.39 2.19 -0.62
N VAL A 22 -7.01 3.00 -1.50
CA VAL A 22 -7.99 2.49 -2.49
C VAL A 22 -7.34 1.48 -3.43
N PHE A 23 -6.16 1.78 -3.95
CA PHE A 23 -5.41 0.82 -4.76
C PHE A 23 -5.08 -0.45 -3.97
N GLY A 24 -4.66 -0.34 -2.70
CA GLY A 24 -4.32 -1.48 -1.85
C GLY A 24 -5.52 -2.38 -1.56
N ILE A 25 -6.69 -1.80 -1.31
CA ILE A 25 -7.96 -2.54 -1.16
C ILE A 25 -8.30 -3.23 -2.47
N GLY A 26 -8.27 -2.51 -3.60
CA GLY A 26 -8.56 -3.08 -4.92
C GLY A 26 -7.60 -4.23 -5.27
N HIS A 27 -6.33 -4.13 -4.88
CA HIS A 27 -5.36 -5.20 -5.03
C HIS A 27 -5.72 -6.42 -4.18
N HIS A 28 -6.08 -6.25 -2.89
CA HIS A 28 -6.56 -7.39 -2.10
C HIS A 28 -7.85 -8.00 -2.67
N VAL A 29 -8.77 -7.18 -3.19
CA VAL A 29 -9.96 -7.69 -3.88
C VAL A 29 -9.58 -8.48 -5.13
N ASP A 30 -8.59 -8.02 -5.91
CA ASP A 30 -8.05 -8.78 -7.04
C ASP A 30 -7.67 -10.19 -6.60
N HIS A 31 -6.84 -10.38 -5.56
CA HIS A 31 -6.49 -11.70 -5.03
C HIS A 31 -7.72 -12.59 -4.78
N VAL A 32 -8.78 -12.03 -4.18
CA VAL A 32 -10.03 -12.77 -3.92
C VAL A 32 -10.72 -13.18 -5.22
N VAL A 33 -10.81 -12.26 -6.19
CA VAL A 33 -11.48 -12.49 -7.48
C VAL A 33 -10.71 -13.51 -8.32
N ARG A 34 -9.38 -13.38 -8.40
CA ARG A 34 -8.53 -14.29 -9.19
C ARG A 34 -8.30 -15.64 -8.52
N GLY A 35 -8.59 -15.76 -7.23
CA GLY A 35 -8.63 -17.03 -6.50
C GLY A 35 -7.27 -17.67 -6.21
N ASN A 36 -6.16 -16.95 -6.40
CA ASN A 36 -4.82 -17.39 -6.00
C ASN A 36 -4.15 -16.37 -5.05
N HIS A 37 -3.17 -16.85 -4.30
CA HIS A 37 -2.43 -16.04 -3.31
C HIS A 37 -3.32 -15.36 -2.28
N VAL A 38 -4.43 -16.00 -1.90
CA VAL A 38 -5.25 -15.61 -0.75
C VAL A 38 -4.72 -16.29 0.51
N GLY A 39 -5.25 -15.93 1.67
CA GLY A 39 -4.93 -16.55 2.96
C GLY A 39 -6.07 -16.33 3.94
N TRP A 40 -5.83 -16.63 5.21
CA TRP A 40 -6.73 -16.27 6.29
C TRP A 40 -7.10 -14.78 6.23
N PRO A 41 -8.38 -14.40 6.41
CA PRO A 41 -9.48 -15.23 6.91
C PRO A 41 -10.28 -15.99 5.84
N LEU A 42 -9.87 -16.00 4.57
CA LEU A 42 -10.63 -16.65 3.49
C LEU A 42 -10.39 -18.16 3.44
N ILE A 43 -9.15 -18.58 3.68
CA ILE A 43 -8.73 -19.98 3.79
C ILE A 43 -7.94 -20.19 5.09
N PRO A 44 -7.78 -21.42 5.61
CA PRO A 44 -7.06 -21.66 6.88
C PRO A 44 -5.58 -21.27 6.87
N GLU A 45 -4.96 -21.19 5.70
CA GLU A 45 -3.53 -20.95 5.51
C GLU A 45 -3.15 -19.49 5.78
N ILE A 46 -2.03 -19.29 6.49
CA ILE A 46 -1.42 -17.97 6.68
C ILE A 46 -0.45 -17.72 5.53
N THR A 47 -0.75 -16.71 4.71
CA THR A 47 0.05 -16.36 3.52
C THR A 47 0.46 -14.89 3.57
N PRO A 48 1.30 -14.39 2.63
CA PRO A 48 1.59 -12.95 2.54
C PRO A 48 0.33 -12.07 2.55
N PHE A 49 -0.75 -12.51 1.88
CA PHE A 49 -2.06 -11.86 1.92
C PHE A 49 -2.56 -11.61 3.35
N THR A 50 -2.45 -12.60 4.24
CA THR A 50 -2.88 -12.47 5.64
C THR A 50 -2.07 -11.41 6.38
N TYR A 51 -0.74 -11.42 6.21
CA TYR A 51 0.12 -10.44 6.86
C TYR A 51 -0.14 -9.03 6.34
N THR A 52 -0.39 -8.86 5.04
CA THR A 52 -0.65 -7.55 4.43
C THR A 52 -1.99 -6.96 4.84
N LEU A 53 -2.95 -7.74 5.33
CA LEU A 53 -4.18 -7.19 5.96
C LEU A 53 -3.86 -6.31 7.17
N ALA A 54 -2.73 -6.50 7.85
CA ALA A 54 -2.31 -5.65 8.96
C ALA A 54 -1.99 -4.20 8.52
N ILE A 55 -1.79 -3.94 7.23
CA ILE A 55 -1.58 -2.59 6.71
C ILE A 55 -2.76 -1.67 7.07
N TYR A 56 -4.00 -2.16 6.98
CA TYR A 56 -5.19 -1.33 7.23
C TYR A 56 -5.29 -0.80 8.67
N PRO A 57 -5.12 -1.62 9.74
CA PRO A 57 -5.07 -1.08 11.09
C PRO A 57 -3.86 -0.15 11.32
N PHE A 58 -2.70 -0.38 10.68
CA PHE A 58 -1.60 0.59 10.75
C PHE A 58 -1.95 1.93 10.08
N LEU A 59 -2.59 1.92 8.91
CA LEU A 59 -3.08 3.14 8.26
C LEU A 59 -4.10 3.88 9.13
N ALA A 60 -5.05 3.15 9.74
CA ALA A 60 -6.05 3.72 10.63
C ALA A 60 -5.43 4.33 11.89
N ALA A 61 -4.48 3.62 12.52
CA ALA A 61 -3.73 4.12 13.67
C ALA A 61 -2.90 5.37 13.30
N GLY A 62 -2.24 5.34 12.15
CA GLY A 62 -1.51 6.48 11.59
C GLY A 62 -2.39 7.71 11.41
N LEU A 63 -3.56 7.53 10.82
CA LEU A 63 -4.55 8.59 10.64
C LEU A 63 -5.01 9.15 11.99
N TYR A 64 -5.37 8.28 12.95
CA TYR A 64 -5.74 8.70 14.29
C TYR A 64 -4.62 9.50 14.98
N LEU A 65 -3.38 9.03 14.90
CA LEU A 65 -2.22 9.72 15.48
C LEU A 65 -1.94 11.05 14.80
N THR A 66 -2.13 11.17 13.49
CA THR A 66 -1.98 12.45 12.79
C THR A 66 -3.09 13.43 13.16
N LEU A 67 -4.35 12.98 13.21
CA LEU A 67 -5.49 13.83 13.59
C LEU A 67 -5.43 14.27 15.06
N THR A 68 -4.77 13.49 15.92
CA THR A 68 -4.53 13.84 17.33
C THR A 68 -3.19 14.52 17.58
N GLU A 69 -2.52 14.99 16.51
CA GLU A 69 -1.26 15.75 16.56
C GLU A 69 -0.04 14.99 17.11
N ARG A 70 -0.09 13.66 17.15
CA ARG A 70 0.95 12.77 17.70
C ARG A 70 1.89 12.16 16.64
N ALA A 71 1.50 12.20 15.37
CA ALA A 71 2.32 11.69 14.27
C ALA A 71 2.25 12.63 13.05
N GLY A 72 3.39 12.84 12.39
CA GLY A 72 3.50 13.68 11.20
C GLY A 72 4.02 12.93 9.98
N ALA A 73 4.52 13.66 8.99
CA ALA A 73 5.00 13.13 7.72
C ALA A 73 6.09 12.05 7.86
N GLY A 74 6.89 12.07 8.93
CA GLY A 74 7.89 11.03 9.17
C GLY A 74 7.29 9.64 9.45
N TYR A 75 6.17 9.58 10.15
CA TYR A 75 5.42 8.32 10.34
C TYR A 75 4.97 7.77 8.99
N TRP A 76 4.36 8.63 8.17
CA TRP A 76 3.87 8.26 6.84
C TRP A 76 4.98 7.86 5.88
N ALA A 77 6.14 8.51 5.94
CA ALA A 77 7.31 8.15 5.16
C ALA A 77 7.79 6.73 5.45
N VAL A 78 7.88 6.37 6.73
CA VAL A 78 8.29 5.01 7.14
C VAL A 78 7.23 3.99 6.76
N LEU A 79 5.96 4.23 7.10
CA LEU A 79 4.89 3.27 6.84
C LEU A 79 4.68 3.03 5.33
N LEU A 80 4.50 4.10 4.55
CA LEU A 80 4.26 3.98 3.11
C LEU A 80 5.48 3.43 2.38
N GLY A 81 6.70 3.80 2.82
CA GLY A 81 7.94 3.25 2.27
C GLY A 81 8.09 1.75 2.54
N ALA A 82 7.72 1.29 3.74
CA ALA A 82 7.72 -0.14 4.07
C ALA A 82 6.69 -0.91 3.23
N ILE A 83 5.48 -0.36 3.06
CA ILE A 83 4.44 -0.96 2.21
C ILE A 83 4.90 -0.99 0.74
N PHE A 84 5.47 0.10 0.23
CA PHE A 84 6.04 0.18 -1.12
C PHE A 84 7.08 -0.91 -1.35
N ALA A 85 8.04 -1.04 -0.43
CA ALA A 85 9.09 -2.05 -0.53
C ALA A 85 8.51 -3.46 -0.50
N LEU A 86 7.58 -3.73 0.42
CA LEU A 86 6.92 -5.03 0.55
C LEU A 86 6.20 -5.43 -0.75
N VAL A 87 5.30 -4.57 -1.25
CA VAL A 87 4.55 -4.83 -2.51
C VAL A 87 5.52 -5.02 -3.68
N THR A 88 6.57 -4.20 -3.75
CA THR A 88 7.55 -4.28 -4.85
C THR A 88 8.31 -5.60 -4.82
N VAL A 89 8.81 -6.03 -3.66
CA VAL A 89 9.58 -7.28 -3.53
C VAL A 89 8.70 -8.51 -3.75
N THR A 90 7.44 -8.47 -3.32
CA THR A 90 6.49 -9.57 -3.53
C THR A 90 6.22 -9.82 -5.01
N HIS A 91 6.13 -8.76 -5.81
CA HIS A 91 5.70 -8.88 -7.21
C HIS A 91 6.80 -8.74 -8.26
N PHE A 92 7.94 -8.13 -7.92
CA PHE A 92 8.96 -7.78 -8.91
C PHE A 92 10.36 -8.22 -8.48
N GLY A 93 11.20 -8.49 -9.48
CA GLY A 93 12.58 -8.88 -9.28
C GLY A 93 12.77 -10.38 -9.03
N PRO A 94 14.00 -10.80 -8.72
CA PRO A 94 14.36 -12.23 -8.66
C PRO A 94 13.81 -12.97 -7.43
N TRP A 95 13.25 -12.24 -6.45
CA TRP A 95 12.67 -12.80 -5.24
C TRP A 95 11.14 -12.70 -5.19
N ALA A 96 10.51 -12.35 -6.32
CA ALA A 96 9.07 -12.25 -6.39
C ALA A 96 8.41 -13.59 -6.04
N THR A 97 7.56 -13.58 -5.00
CA THR A 97 6.74 -14.72 -4.62
C THR A 97 5.42 -14.75 -5.39
N GLU A 98 5.03 -13.61 -5.96
CA GLU A 98 3.83 -13.44 -6.78
C GLU A 98 4.17 -12.67 -8.07
N PRO A 99 4.97 -13.25 -8.98
CA PRO A 99 5.42 -12.57 -10.18
C PRO A 99 4.23 -12.11 -11.06
N PRO A 100 4.43 -11.20 -12.04
CA PRO A 100 3.33 -10.67 -12.86
C PRO A 100 2.51 -11.74 -13.58
N GLY A 101 3.13 -12.88 -13.91
CA GLY A 101 2.43 -14.04 -14.48
C GLY A 101 1.33 -14.60 -13.57
N ASP A 102 1.51 -14.54 -12.25
CA ASP A 102 0.54 -15.02 -11.27
C ASP A 102 -0.64 -14.05 -11.09
N VAL A 103 -0.47 -12.79 -11.49
CA VAL A 103 -1.54 -11.77 -11.50
C VAL A 103 -2.35 -11.86 -12.78
N VAL A 104 -1.69 -11.98 -13.94
CA VAL A 104 -2.36 -11.99 -15.25
C VAL A 104 -2.97 -13.36 -15.57
N GLY A 105 -2.21 -14.44 -15.34
CA GLY A 105 -2.51 -15.79 -15.81
C GLY A 105 -3.80 -16.43 -15.29
N PRO A 106 -4.23 -16.21 -14.04
CA PRO A 106 -5.44 -16.84 -13.51
C PRO A 106 -6.75 -16.36 -14.15
N TYR A 107 -6.74 -15.20 -14.82
CA TYR A 107 -7.93 -14.67 -15.47
C TYR A 107 -8.18 -15.36 -16.81
N GLU A 108 -9.41 -15.80 -17.06
CA GLU A 108 -9.82 -16.33 -18.38
C GLU A 108 -9.71 -15.27 -19.49
N SER A 109 -9.98 -14.01 -19.15
CA SER A 109 -9.83 -12.87 -20.06
C SER A 109 -8.46 -12.23 -19.91
N ALA A 110 -7.68 -12.21 -20.98
CA ALA A 110 -6.40 -11.51 -21.02
C ALA A 110 -6.56 -10.00 -20.68
N LEU A 111 -7.67 -9.39 -21.10
CA LEU A 111 -7.95 -7.99 -20.77
C LEU A 111 -8.13 -7.80 -19.26
N ALA A 112 -8.85 -8.70 -18.59
CA ALA A 112 -9.01 -8.64 -17.14
C ALA A 112 -7.68 -8.84 -16.41
N GLY A 113 -6.86 -9.81 -16.85
CA GLY A 113 -5.53 -10.04 -16.28
C GLY A 113 -4.61 -8.82 -16.42
N TYR A 114 -4.56 -8.19 -17.60
CA TYR A 114 -3.76 -6.98 -17.79
C TYR A 114 -4.34 -5.76 -17.05
N ALA A 115 -5.67 -5.68 -16.87
CA ALA A 115 -6.28 -4.64 -16.06
C ALA A 115 -5.90 -4.79 -14.57
N ALA A 116 -5.91 -6.00 -14.03
CA ALA A 116 -5.42 -6.29 -12.68
C ALA A 116 -3.93 -5.95 -12.53
N PHE A 117 -3.11 -6.32 -13.51
CA PHE A 117 -1.70 -5.96 -13.50
C PHE A 117 -1.48 -4.44 -13.59
N ALA A 118 -2.24 -3.72 -14.41
CA ALA A 118 -2.20 -2.27 -14.46
C ALA A 118 -2.63 -1.62 -13.13
N TRP A 119 -3.59 -2.22 -12.42
CA TRP A 119 -3.99 -1.79 -11.08
C TRP A 119 -2.85 -1.95 -10.06
N LEU A 120 -2.14 -3.09 -10.10
CA LEU A 120 -0.94 -3.30 -9.28
C LEU A 120 0.15 -2.26 -9.60
N LEU A 121 0.41 -1.96 -10.88
CA LEU A 121 1.35 -0.89 -11.25
C LEU A 121 0.90 0.48 -10.72
N GLY A 122 -0.41 0.75 -10.75
CA GLY A 122 -1.01 1.95 -10.15
C GLY A 122 -0.77 2.02 -8.63
N LEU A 123 -0.95 0.91 -7.92
CA LEU A 123 -0.64 0.79 -6.49
C LEU A 123 0.83 1.12 -6.20
N VAL A 124 1.75 0.48 -6.91
CA VAL A 124 3.20 0.69 -6.74
C VAL A 124 3.58 2.14 -7.02
N GLY A 125 3.05 2.72 -8.10
CA GLY A 125 3.27 4.12 -8.45
C GLY A 125 2.72 5.10 -7.41
N ALA A 126 1.50 4.86 -6.92
CA ALA A 126 0.87 5.68 -5.88
C ALA A 126 1.69 5.64 -4.57
N LEU A 127 2.11 4.44 -4.14
CA LEU A 127 2.94 4.26 -2.96
C LEU A 127 4.32 4.92 -3.09
N LEU A 128 4.96 4.83 -4.26
CA LEU A 128 6.23 5.51 -4.53
C LEU A 128 6.07 7.03 -4.39
N VAL A 129 5.08 7.62 -5.06
CA VAL A 129 4.82 9.06 -5.01
C VAL A 129 4.47 9.49 -3.58
N ALA A 130 3.63 8.74 -2.88
CA ALA A 130 3.25 9.03 -1.50
C ALA A 130 4.46 8.95 -0.54
N THR A 131 5.34 7.97 -0.74
CA THR A 131 6.59 7.81 0.04
C THR A 131 7.54 8.98 -0.22
N CYS A 132 7.82 9.29 -1.48
CA CYS A 132 8.68 10.42 -1.83
C CYS A 132 8.11 11.74 -1.28
N TYR A 133 6.80 11.96 -1.43
CA TYR A 133 6.15 13.17 -0.96
C TYR A 133 6.18 13.29 0.56
N SER A 134 5.91 12.22 1.30
CA SER A 134 6.00 12.20 2.77
C SER A 134 7.42 12.44 3.27
N VAL A 135 8.46 11.88 2.63
CA VAL A 135 9.87 12.18 2.93
C VAL A 135 10.18 13.66 2.70
N LEU A 136 9.72 14.23 1.57
CA LEU A 136 9.91 15.66 1.27
C LEU A 136 9.24 16.55 2.33
N ARG A 137 8.02 16.20 2.75
CA ARG A 137 7.30 16.92 3.81
C ARG A 137 8.02 16.79 5.16
N TRP A 138 8.52 15.60 5.49
CA TRP A 138 9.28 15.37 6.70
C TRP A 138 10.53 16.25 6.75
N ARG A 139 11.32 16.29 5.68
CA ARG A 139 12.56 17.09 5.61
C ARG A 139 12.34 18.60 5.63
N ARG A 140 11.16 19.09 5.24
CA ARG A 140 10.83 20.53 5.26
C ARG A 140 10.31 21.03 6.60
N VAL A 141 9.86 20.11 7.46
CA VAL A 141 9.25 20.44 8.75
C VAL A 141 10.14 20.04 9.93
N ALA A 142 11.03 19.05 9.74
CA ALA A 142 12.16 18.77 10.63
C ALA A 142 13.15 19.95 10.66
#